data_AF-A0A7Y3DCY3-F1
#
_entry.id   AF-A0A7Y3DCY3-F1
#
_cell.length_a   1.000
_cell.length_b   1.000
_cell.length_c   1.000
_cell.angle_alpha   90.00
_cell.angle_beta   90.00
_cell.angle_gamma   90.00
#
_symmetry.space_group_name_H-M   'P 1'
#
loop_
_entity.id
_entity.type
_entity.pdbx_description
1 polymer ?
#
loop_
_entity_poly.entity_id
_entity_poly.type
_entity_poly.pdbx_seq_one_letter_code
_entity_poly.pdbx_strand_id
1 'polypeptide(L)'
;MRITSVLALTALVALALPVEAQQAAAVNLKTLDDAVEITRLPDELTDAIRVPVPDRDSVNTALVFTHFARDGWAVVKCIGLNADGEPVGRAYTRIPPAGLRIIFASDLSNGVDVIGSVHCASRKHVVGSGFLLAPGGVSDLPTQQRKRRHSVRMHFPVVATY
;
A
#
# COMPACT_ATOMS: atom_id res chain seq x y z
N MET A 1 71.79 0.75 24.47
CA MET A 1 71.50 1.67 23.35
C MET A 1 69.98 1.85 23.31
N ARG A 2 69.42 3.00 23.74
CA ARG A 2 69.11 4.19 22.91
C ARG A 2 68.14 3.79 21.77
N ILE A 3 66.89 4.26 21.63
CA ILE A 3 66.29 5.58 21.85
C ILE A 3 64.73 5.45 21.90
N THR A 4 64.11 6.22 22.79
CA THR A 4 62.71 6.68 22.84
C THR A 4 62.34 7.61 21.67
N SER A 5 61.11 7.57 21.12
CA SER A 5 60.34 8.71 20.56
C SER A 5 59.04 8.22 19.91
N VAL A 6 57.83 8.54 20.43
CA VAL A 6 57.02 9.79 20.33
C VAL A 6 56.08 9.81 19.10
N LEU A 7 54.78 9.78 19.44
CA LEU A 7 53.57 10.33 18.81
C LEU A 7 53.51 10.57 17.29
N ALA A 8 52.42 10.07 16.68
CA ALA A 8 51.59 10.89 15.80
C ALA A 8 50.11 10.51 15.95
N LEU A 9 49.38 11.45 16.53
CA LEU A 9 47.95 11.50 16.75
C LEU A 9 47.26 11.83 15.41
N THR A 10 46.53 10.89 14.80
CA THR A 10 45.59 11.21 13.70
C THR A 10 44.17 11.07 14.20
N ALA A 11 43.62 12.19 14.65
CA ALA A 11 42.19 12.37 14.86
C ALA A 11 41.50 12.42 13.48
N LEU A 12 40.73 11.38 13.15
CA LEU A 12 39.77 11.44 12.04
C LEU A 12 38.39 11.70 12.63
N VAL A 13 37.99 12.97 12.62
CA VAL A 13 36.60 13.38 12.89
C VAL A 13 35.79 13.07 11.64
N ALA A 14 35.11 11.91 11.65
CA ALA A 14 34.11 11.57 10.65
C ALA A 14 32.76 12.20 11.06
N LEU A 15 32.54 13.44 10.63
CA LEU A 15 31.23 14.06 10.55
C LEU A 15 30.50 13.51 9.32
N ALA A 16 29.64 12.51 9.49
CA ALA A 16 28.66 12.13 8.47
C ALA A 16 27.46 11.38 9.09
N LEU A 17 26.41 12.15 9.36
CA LEU A 17 24.98 11.83 9.27
C LEU A 17 24.42 10.67 10.13
N PRO A 18 23.38 10.92 10.96
CA PRO A 18 22.50 9.84 11.39
C PRO A 18 21.77 9.33 10.14
N VAL A 19 22.16 8.15 9.66
CA VAL A 19 21.29 7.35 8.80
C VAL A 19 20.11 6.96 9.67
N GLU A 20 19.02 7.71 9.55
CA GLU A 20 17.74 7.33 10.12
C GLU A 20 17.43 5.93 9.64
N ALA A 21 17.34 5.03 10.62
CA ALA A 21 16.99 3.65 10.43
C ALA A 21 15.62 3.58 9.74
N GLN A 22 15.62 3.34 8.43
CA GLN A 22 14.47 2.76 7.75
C GLN A 22 14.33 1.33 8.29
N GLN A 23 13.69 1.22 9.44
CA GLN A 23 13.04 0.01 9.90
C GLN A 23 11.99 -0.33 8.84
N ALA A 24 12.42 -1.09 7.85
CA ALA A 24 11.52 -1.95 7.09
C ALA A 24 10.94 -2.94 8.10
N ALA A 25 9.89 -2.50 8.81
CA ALA A 25 9.06 -3.38 9.60
C ALA A 25 8.61 -4.49 8.66
N ALA A 26 9.23 -5.65 8.82
CA ALA A 26 8.81 -6.85 8.15
C ALA A 26 7.39 -7.13 8.65
N VAL A 27 6.40 -6.66 7.90
CA VAL A 27 4.98 -6.85 8.19
C VAL A 27 4.77 -8.34 8.43
N ASN A 28 4.58 -8.68 9.70
CA ASN A 28 4.43 -10.03 10.17
C ASN A 28 3.04 -10.51 9.74
N LEU A 29 3.01 -11.31 8.66
CA LEU A 29 1.81 -11.89 8.02
C LEU A 29 0.98 -12.81 8.95
N LYS A 30 1.20 -12.81 10.26
CA LYS A 30 0.55 -13.71 11.22
C LYS A 30 -0.61 -13.08 12.01
N THR A 31 -0.96 -11.81 11.77
CA THR A 31 -2.09 -11.10 12.42
C THR A 31 -3.32 -10.98 11.51
N LEU A 32 -3.59 -12.00 10.69
CA LEU A 32 -4.58 -11.93 9.60
C LEU A 32 -6.00 -12.37 9.99
N ASP A 33 -6.29 -12.53 11.28
CA ASP A 33 -7.57 -13.09 11.74
C ASP A 33 -8.75 -12.09 11.69
N ASP A 34 -8.49 -10.77 11.59
CA ASP A 34 -9.54 -9.73 11.54
C ASP A 34 -9.72 -9.09 10.14
N ALA A 35 -9.13 -9.66 9.09
CA ALA A 35 -9.23 -9.07 7.75
C ALA A 35 -10.58 -9.40 7.07
N VAL A 36 -11.32 -8.37 6.64
CA VAL A 36 -12.60 -8.53 5.94
C VAL A 36 -12.37 -8.84 4.46
N GLU A 37 -13.16 -9.77 3.89
CA GLU A 37 -13.16 -9.98 2.45
C GLU A 37 -13.97 -8.89 1.75
N ILE A 38 -13.34 -8.16 0.84
CA ILE A 38 -14.00 -7.20 -0.02
C ILE A 38 -14.19 -7.81 -1.40
N THR A 39 -15.45 -7.93 -1.79
CA THR A 39 -15.86 -8.39 -3.12
C THR A 39 -16.56 -7.23 -3.81
N ARG A 40 -15.81 -6.48 -4.63
CA ARG A 40 -16.38 -5.52 -5.56
C ARG A 40 -16.18 -5.97 -6.99
N LEU A 41 -17.19 -5.74 -7.81
CA LEU A 41 -17.15 -5.99 -9.25
C LEU A 41 -16.68 -4.72 -10.02
N PRO A 42 -16.18 -4.88 -11.25
CA PRO A 42 -15.77 -3.73 -12.08
C PRO A 42 -16.90 -2.72 -12.32
N ASP A 43 -18.15 -3.18 -12.36
CA ASP A 43 -19.32 -2.32 -12.58
C ASP A 43 -19.52 -1.35 -11.41
N GLU A 44 -19.18 -1.74 -10.18
CA GLU A 44 -19.23 -0.85 -9.01
C GLU A 44 -18.23 0.31 -9.08
N LEU A 45 -17.11 0.13 -9.79
CA LEU A 45 -16.21 1.27 -10.06
C LEU A 45 -16.85 2.21 -11.08
N THR A 46 -17.55 1.68 -12.07
CA THR A 46 -18.27 2.52 -13.04
C THR A 46 -19.37 3.32 -12.34
N ASP A 47 -20.08 2.70 -11.39
CA ASP A 47 -21.08 3.38 -10.57
C ASP A 47 -20.43 4.42 -9.63
N ALA A 48 -19.32 4.09 -8.97
CA ALA A 48 -18.58 5.06 -8.14
C ALA A 48 -18.05 6.26 -8.93
N ILE A 49 -17.76 6.09 -10.23
CA ILE A 49 -17.35 7.17 -11.12
C ILE A 49 -18.56 7.99 -11.62
N ARG A 50 -19.71 7.34 -11.88
CA ARG A 50 -20.87 7.96 -12.55
C ARG A 50 -21.89 8.55 -11.60
N VAL A 51 -22.11 7.92 -10.45
CA VAL A 51 -23.06 8.38 -9.45
C VAL A 51 -22.36 9.47 -8.66
N PRO A 52 -22.86 10.72 -8.68
CA PRO A 52 -22.40 11.72 -7.73
C PRO A 52 -22.60 11.14 -6.35
N VAL A 53 -21.50 10.90 -5.62
CA VAL A 53 -21.59 10.56 -4.20
C VAL A 53 -22.49 11.63 -3.56
N PRO A 54 -23.46 11.27 -2.70
CA PRO A 54 -24.38 12.24 -2.09
C PRO A 54 -23.63 13.41 -1.43
N ASP A 55 -22.41 13.13 -0.98
CA ASP A 55 -21.43 14.11 -0.56
C ASP A 55 -20.50 14.52 -1.70
N ARG A 56 -20.73 15.72 -2.24
CA ARG A 56 -19.90 16.34 -3.28
C ARG A 56 -18.49 16.67 -2.81
N ASP A 57 -18.17 16.50 -1.53
CA ASP A 57 -16.84 16.74 -0.99
C ASP A 57 -16.08 15.43 -0.71
N SER A 58 -16.68 14.26 -1.00
CA SER A 58 -16.04 12.97 -0.78
C SER A 58 -14.98 12.64 -1.83
N VAL A 59 -13.76 12.38 -1.36
CA VAL A 59 -12.61 11.91 -2.12
C VAL A 59 -12.28 10.49 -1.68
N ASN A 60 -12.04 9.58 -2.62
CA ASN A 60 -11.67 8.21 -2.29
C ASN A 60 -10.58 7.71 -3.23
N THR A 61 -9.91 6.64 -2.85
CA THR A 61 -8.89 6.00 -3.67
C THR A 61 -9.33 4.60 -4.06
N ALA A 62 -9.47 4.36 -5.36
CA ALA A 62 -9.69 3.03 -5.90
C ALA A 62 -8.36 2.29 -6.06
N LEU A 63 -8.29 1.09 -5.49
CA LEU A 63 -7.18 0.16 -5.63
C LEU A 63 -7.63 -0.98 -6.54
N VAL A 64 -7.09 -1.00 -7.75
CA VAL A 64 -7.43 -1.96 -8.79
C VAL A 64 -6.35 -3.03 -8.84
N PHE A 65 -6.76 -4.29 -8.77
CA PHE A 65 -5.86 -5.44 -8.83
C PHE A 65 -6.21 -6.32 -10.03
N THR A 66 -5.24 -6.51 -10.91
CA THR A 66 -5.40 -7.32 -12.11
C THR A 66 -4.57 -8.60 -12.02
N HIS A 67 -5.22 -9.74 -12.24
CA HIS A 67 -4.59 -11.05 -12.27
C HIS A 67 -4.64 -11.65 -13.68
N PHE A 68 -3.50 -11.65 -14.37
CA PHE A 68 -3.41 -12.11 -15.76
C PHE A 68 -3.28 -13.63 -15.93
N ALA A 69 -3.01 -14.39 -14.87
CA ALA A 69 -2.88 -15.83 -15.01
C ALA A 69 -4.26 -16.46 -15.18
N ARG A 70 -4.37 -17.44 -16.08
CA ARG A 70 -5.63 -18.13 -16.40
C ARG A 70 -5.97 -19.25 -15.42
N ASP A 71 -5.06 -19.56 -14.50
CA ASP A 71 -5.17 -20.66 -13.56
C ASP A 71 -5.19 -20.19 -12.10
N GLY A 72 -6.24 -20.63 -11.39
CA GLY A 72 -6.43 -20.46 -9.95
C GLY A 72 -6.61 -19.00 -9.49
N TRP A 73 -7.23 -18.84 -8.33
CA TRP A 73 -7.48 -17.52 -7.76
C TRP A 73 -6.21 -16.88 -7.22
N ALA A 74 -6.12 -15.55 -7.31
CA ALA A 74 -5.13 -14.77 -6.58
C ALA A 74 -5.78 -14.16 -5.33
N VAL A 75 -5.04 -14.09 -4.23
CA VAL A 75 -5.46 -13.38 -3.02
C VAL A 75 -4.55 -12.20 -2.81
N VAL A 76 -5.12 -11.02 -2.67
CA VAL A 76 -4.41 -9.81 -2.26
C VAL A 76 -4.87 -9.46 -0.86
N LYS A 77 -3.92 -9.21 0.04
CA LYS A 77 -4.16 -8.79 1.42
C LYS A 77 -3.61 -7.39 1.60
N CYS A 78 -4.38 -6.49 2.19
CA CYS A 78 -4.07 -5.08 2.32
C CYS A 78 -4.20 -4.61 3.76
N ILE A 79 -3.35 -3.67 4.14
CA ILE A 79 -3.39 -2.96 5.42
C ILE A 79 -3.41 -1.46 5.09
N GLY A 80 -4.41 -0.74 5.59
CA GLY A 80 -4.46 0.71 5.54
C GLY A 80 -3.69 1.30 6.72
N LEU A 81 -2.91 2.35 6.45
CA LEU A 81 -2.13 3.10 7.42
C LEU A 81 -2.53 4.58 7.37
N ASN A 82 -2.63 5.25 8.52
CA ASN A 82 -2.81 6.71 8.61
C ASN A 82 -1.52 7.47 8.30
N ALA A 83 -1.54 8.80 8.44
CA ALA A 83 -0.42 9.69 8.18
C ALA A 83 0.78 9.42 9.10
N ASP A 84 0.51 8.96 10.33
CA ASP A 84 1.52 8.59 11.33
C ASP A 84 2.08 7.17 11.12
N GLY A 85 1.54 6.42 10.14
CA GLY A 85 1.95 5.06 9.82
C GLY A 85 1.27 3.99 10.68
N GLU A 86 0.26 4.34 11.47
CA GLU A 86 -0.49 3.42 12.31
C GLU A 86 -1.58 2.69 11.51
N PRO A 87 -1.83 1.39 11.79
CA PRO A 87 -2.83 0.62 11.08
C PRO A 87 -4.25 1.05 11.43
N VAL A 88 -5.03 1.44 10.42
CA VAL A 88 -6.44 1.85 10.55
C VAL A 88 -7.42 0.75 10.15
N GLY A 89 -6.97 -0.23 9.38
CA GLY A 89 -7.76 -1.41 9.08
C GLY A 89 -7.14 -2.34 8.04
N ARG A 90 -7.84 -3.42 7.76
CA ARG A 90 -7.33 -4.57 7.00
C ARG A 90 -8.42 -5.18 6.15
N ALA A 91 -8.07 -5.52 4.93
CA ALA A 91 -8.96 -6.23 4.02
C ALA A 91 -8.19 -7.23 3.17
N TYR A 92 -8.92 -8.15 2.57
CA TYR A 92 -8.40 -8.96 1.48
C TYR A 92 -9.42 -9.07 0.35
N THR A 93 -8.95 -9.37 -0.84
CA THR A 93 -9.82 -9.66 -1.98
C THR A 93 -9.32 -10.87 -2.77
N ARG A 94 -10.25 -11.65 -3.29
CA ARG A 94 -9.99 -12.79 -4.17
C ARG A 94 -10.23 -12.40 -5.62
N ILE A 95 -9.18 -12.44 -6.41
CA ILE A 95 -9.18 -12.09 -7.83
C ILE A 95 -9.34 -13.36 -8.65
N PRO A 96 -10.36 -13.43 -9.52
CA PRO A 96 -10.54 -14.58 -10.40
C PRO A 96 -9.36 -14.72 -11.38
N PRO A 97 -9.14 -15.94 -11.92
CA PRO A 97 -8.20 -16.12 -13.03
C PRO A 97 -8.57 -15.23 -14.22
N ALA A 98 -7.56 -14.64 -14.85
CA ALA A 98 -7.72 -13.71 -15.99
C ALA A 98 -8.74 -12.59 -15.73
N GLY A 99 -8.77 -12.06 -14.51
CA GLY A 99 -9.75 -11.05 -14.12
C GLY A 99 -9.16 -9.98 -13.20
N LEU A 100 -10.05 -9.14 -12.68
CA LEU A 100 -9.70 -8.01 -11.82
C LEU A 100 -10.65 -7.89 -10.63
N ARG A 101 -10.17 -7.24 -9.58
CA ARG A 101 -10.96 -6.81 -8.42
C ARG A 101 -10.57 -5.40 -8.02
N ILE A 102 -11.49 -4.78 -7.30
CA ILE A 102 -11.36 -3.41 -6.85
C ILE A 102 -11.65 -3.40 -5.36
N ILE A 103 -10.93 -2.58 -4.62
CA ILE A 103 -11.29 -2.18 -3.26
C ILE A 103 -11.12 -0.66 -3.18
N PHE A 104 -11.89 -0.01 -2.32
CA PHE A 104 -11.68 1.40 -2.01
C PHE A 104 -10.83 1.56 -0.74
N ALA A 105 -10.11 2.66 -0.62
CA ALA A 105 -9.40 3.00 0.61
C ALA A 105 -10.38 3.14 1.80
N SER A 106 -11.60 3.61 1.56
CA SER A 106 -12.68 3.64 2.56
C SER A 106 -13.09 2.25 3.07
N ASP A 107 -12.94 1.19 2.26
CA ASP A 107 -13.24 -0.19 2.70
C ASP A 107 -12.24 -0.66 3.78
N LEU A 108 -11.08 -0.01 3.86
CA LEU A 108 -10.05 -0.29 4.87
C LEU A 108 -10.17 0.60 6.09
N SER A 109 -10.92 1.71 6.02
CA SER A 109 -10.95 2.73 7.07
C SER A 109 -12.11 2.60 8.05
N ASN A 110 -13.05 1.67 7.83
CA ASN A 110 -14.20 1.41 8.70
C ASN A 110 -15.02 2.68 9.04
N GLY A 111 -15.16 3.62 8.11
CA GLY A 111 -15.93 4.85 8.32
C GLY A 111 -15.14 6.02 8.89
N VAL A 112 -13.81 5.96 8.88
CA VAL A 112 -12.92 7.04 9.32
C VAL A 112 -12.20 7.64 8.10
N ASP A 113 -11.94 8.94 8.14
CA ASP A 113 -11.08 9.61 7.17
C ASP A 113 -9.66 9.05 7.24
N VAL A 114 -9.08 8.73 6.08
CA VAL A 114 -7.72 8.21 5.98
C VAL A 114 -6.96 8.98 4.93
N ILE A 115 -5.93 9.67 5.39
CA ILE A 115 -4.84 10.18 4.56
C ILE A 115 -3.60 9.38 4.98
N GLY A 116 -2.96 8.69 4.04
CA GLY A 116 -1.81 7.87 4.37
C GLY A 116 -1.45 6.90 3.25
N SER A 117 -1.37 5.61 3.57
CA SER A 117 -0.97 4.61 2.59
C SER A 117 -1.67 3.28 2.78
N VAL A 118 -1.79 2.51 1.69
CA VAL A 118 -2.23 1.13 1.72
C VAL A 118 -1.09 0.24 1.25
N HIS A 119 -0.78 -0.77 2.06
CA HIS A 119 0.25 -1.75 1.79
C HIS A 119 -0.42 -3.08 1.48
N CYS A 120 -0.25 -3.57 0.26
CA CYS A 120 -0.84 -4.83 -0.17
C CYS A 120 0.22 -5.87 -0.54
N ALA A 121 -0.14 -7.14 -0.38
CA ALA A 121 0.70 -8.27 -0.77
C ALA A 121 -0.10 -9.40 -1.41
N SER A 122 0.50 -10.07 -2.39
CA SER A 122 0.01 -11.33 -2.95
C SER A 122 1.13 -12.34 -3.13
N ARG A 123 0.76 -13.63 -3.10
CA ARG A 123 1.65 -14.76 -3.45
C ARG A 123 1.60 -15.12 -4.94
N LYS A 124 0.70 -14.49 -5.70
CA LYS A 124 0.60 -14.64 -7.16
C LYS A 124 1.03 -13.35 -7.85
N HIS A 125 1.27 -13.45 -9.15
CA HIS A 125 1.50 -12.27 -9.97
C HIS A 125 0.20 -11.48 -10.13
N VAL A 126 0.17 -10.31 -9.51
CA VAL A 126 -0.92 -9.34 -9.57
C VAL A 126 -0.30 -7.99 -9.90
N VAL A 127 -0.94 -7.23 -10.77
CA VAL A 127 -0.60 -5.83 -11.03
C VAL A 127 -1.57 -4.95 -10.27
N GLY A 128 -1.04 -4.07 -9.42
CA GLY A 128 -1.81 -3.07 -8.70
C GLY A 128 -1.78 -1.72 -9.43
N SER A 129 -2.90 -1.02 -9.42
CA SER A 129 -3.03 0.35 -9.92
C SER A 129 -3.92 1.15 -8.97
N GLY A 130 -3.58 2.40 -8.73
CA GLY A 130 -4.29 3.28 -7.80
C GLY A 130 -4.89 4.45 -8.54
N PHE A 131 -6.13 4.82 -8.22
CA PHE A 131 -6.80 5.95 -8.84
C PHE A 131 -7.46 6.82 -7.77
N LEU A 132 -7.21 8.12 -7.81
CA LEU A 132 -7.94 9.09 -7.01
C LEU A 132 -9.29 9.35 -7.68
N LEU A 133 -10.36 9.13 -6.93
CA LEU A 133 -11.73 9.44 -7.29
C LEU A 133 -12.10 10.72 -6.55
N ALA A 134 -12.25 11.82 -7.28
CA ALA A 134 -12.57 13.12 -6.72
C ALA A 134 -13.75 13.78 -7.46
N PRO A 135 -14.45 14.72 -6.82
CA PRO A 135 -15.46 15.54 -7.48
C PRO A 135 -14.82 16.27 -8.68
N GLY A 136 -15.23 15.91 -9.89
CA GLY A 136 -14.72 16.50 -11.13
C GLY A 136 -13.73 15.62 -11.92
N GLY A 137 -13.35 14.44 -11.43
CA GLY A 137 -12.63 13.49 -12.29
C GLY A 137 -11.91 12.35 -11.58
N VAL A 138 -11.22 11.56 -12.41
CA VAL A 138 -10.38 10.44 -12.00
C VAL A 138 -8.94 10.75 -12.37
N SER A 139 -8.02 10.58 -11.42
CA SER A 139 -6.59 10.79 -11.63
C SER A 139 -5.80 9.54 -11.24
N ASP A 140 -4.77 9.20 -12.00
CA ASP A 140 -3.85 8.11 -11.65
C ASP A 140 -3.02 8.46 -10.40
N LEU A 141 -2.71 7.45 -9.60
CA LEU A 141 -1.88 7.58 -8.40
C LEU A 141 -0.62 6.71 -8.52
N PRO A 142 0.54 7.22 -8.08
CA PRO A 142 1.79 6.50 -8.21
C PRO A 142 1.77 5.25 -7.33
N THR A 143 1.65 4.09 -7.97
CA THR A 143 1.69 2.78 -7.31
C THR A 143 3.11 2.24 -7.35
N GLN A 144 3.69 1.97 -6.18
CA GLN A 144 5.00 1.31 -6.11
C GLN A 144 4.81 -0.19 -5.98
N GLN A 145 5.28 -0.95 -6.97
CA GLN A 145 5.18 -2.41 -6.97
C GLN A 145 6.56 -3.06 -6.96
N ARG A 146 6.81 -3.92 -5.97
CA ARG A 146 8.03 -4.72 -5.87
C ARG A 146 7.71 -6.19 -6.07
N LYS A 147 8.18 -6.75 -7.18
CA LYS A 147 8.08 -8.18 -7.49
C LYS A 147 9.23 -8.95 -6.84
N ARG A 148 8.89 -10.06 -6.20
CA ARG A 148 9.80 -11.11 -5.73
C ARG A 148 9.43 -12.41 -6.45
N ARG A 149 10.30 -13.43 -6.33
CA ARG A 149 10.17 -14.71 -7.05
C ARG A 149 8.77 -15.34 -6.95
N HIS A 150 8.12 -15.23 -5.79
CA HIS A 150 6.80 -15.83 -5.51
C HIS A 150 5.86 -14.87 -4.78
N SER A 151 6.11 -13.58 -4.84
CA SER A 151 5.23 -12.60 -4.21
C SER A 151 5.36 -11.24 -4.85
N VAL A 152 4.31 -10.44 -4.67
CA VAL A 152 4.30 -9.03 -5.03
C VAL A 152 3.93 -8.24 -3.78
N ARG A 153 4.63 -7.14 -3.55
CA ARG A 153 4.25 -6.11 -2.59
C ARG A 153 3.92 -4.84 -3.35
N MET A 154 2.83 -4.20 -2.95
CA MET A 154 2.31 -2.99 -3.56
C MET A 154 2.13 -1.94 -2.47
N HIS A 155 2.46 -0.71 -2.79
CA HIS A 155 2.28 0.45 -1.92
C HIS A 155 1.54 1.52 -2.71
N PHE A 156 0.45 1.99 -2.11
CA PHE A 156 -0.42 3.01 -2.68
C PHE A 156 -0.47 4.19 -1.70
N PRO A 157 -0.14 5.43 -2.12
CA PRO A 157 -0.61 6.59 -1.39
C PRO A 157 -2.12 6.67 -1.53
N VAL A 158 -2.84 6.95 -0.44
CA VAL A 158 -4.31 6.98 -0.47
C VAL A 158 -4.86 8.18 0.28
N VAL A 159 -6.03 8.61 -0.20
CA VAL A 159 -6.97 9.49 0.51
C VAL A 159 -8.34 8.84 0.46
N ALA A 160 -9.04 8.83 1.60
CA ALA A 160 -10.43 8.49 1.74
C ALA A 160 -11.06 9.45 2.75
N THR A 161 -12.10 10.16 2.34
CA THR A 161 -12.95 10.97 3.23
C THR A 161 -14.33 10.31 3.30
N TYR A 162 -14.90 10.21 4.50
CA TYR A 162 -16.13 9.48 4.76
C TYR A 162 -17.31 10.42 5.08
#